data_AF-X1LLX7-F1
#
_entry.id   AF-X1LLX7-F1
#
_cell.length_a   1.000
_cell.length_b   1.000
_cell.length_c   1.000
_cell.angle_alpha   90.00
_cell.angle_beta   90.00
_cell.angle_gamma   90.00
#
_symmetry.space_group_name_H-M   'P 1'
#
loop_
_entity.id
_entity.type
_entity.pdbx_description
1 polymer ?
#
loop_
_entity_poly.entity_id
_entity_poly.type
_entity_poly.pdbx_seq_one_letter_code
_entity_poly.pdbx_strand_id
1 'polypeptide(L)'
;IGYVILGIGLGTPLGMIGGLFHLFNHSVFKSLLFLNSGAVEYATGTRDLRKMGEKRMIIYLLCLMLFCCGIYCILRKRNIIKIILGIIIAEYAVNLFFILVAYRMEGRSPILSSEVEIVNMVDPLPQALVLTAIVIGLATTALLVALAMRIYEKYGTFDITKIKELRG
;
A
#
# COMPACT_ATOMS: atom_id res chain seq x y z
N ILE A 1 -14.64 -4.41 -0.69
CA ILE A 1 -15.84 -4.19 0.17
C ILE A 1 -16.73 -5.45 0.24
N GLY A 2 -16.98 -6.19 -0.84
CA GLY A 2 -17.83 -7.41 -0.82
C GLY A 2 -17.43 -8.47 0.22
N TYR A 3 -16.15 -8.84 0.31
CA TYR A 3 -15.67 -9.81 1.32
C TYR A 3 -15.70 -9.28 2.76
N VAL A 4 -15.73 -7.96 2.97
CA VAL A 4 -15.88 -7.34 4.30
C VAL A 4 -17.31 -7.48 4.77
N ILE A 5 -18.28 -7.22 3.88
CA ILE A 5 -19.70 -7.42 4.16
C ILE A 5 -19.99 -8.90 4.38
N LEU A 6 -19.37 -9.80 3.61
CA LEU A 6 -19.44 -11.24 3.82
C LEU A 6 -18.84 -11.66 5.18
N GLY A 7 -17.67 -11.13 5.54
CA GLY A 7 -16.98 -11.43 6.79
C GLY A 7 -17.75 -10.95 8.04
N ILE A 8 -18.34 -9.76 7.98
CA ILE A 8 -19.22 -9.23 9.02
C ILE A 8 -20.55 -9.99 9.05
N GLY A 9 -21.12 -10.31 7.87
CA GLY A 9 -22.38 -11.02 7.72
C GLY A 9 -22.36 -12.49 8.16
N LEU A 10 -21.18 -13.11 8.22
CA LEU A 10 -21.00 -14.46 8.78
C LEU A 10 -21.24 -14.53 10.29
N GLY A 11 -21.33 -13.40 11.01
CA GLY A 11 -21.68 -13.36 12.43
C GLY A 11 -20.64 -13.96 13.38
N THR A 12 -19.53 -14.48 12.87
CA THR A 12 -18.46 -15.07 13.68
C THR A 12 -17.59 -13.99 14.32
N PRO A 13 -17.08 -14.17 15.55
CA PRO A 13 -16.22 -13.18 16.21
C PRO A 13 -14.98 -12.82 15.38
N LEU A 14 -14.36 -13.82 14.76
CA LEU A 14 -13.20 -13.66 13.88
C LEU A 14 -13.53 -12.90 12.59
N GLY A 15 -14.68 -13.18 11.97
CA GLY A 15 -15.13 -12.50 10.75
C GLY A 15 -15.49 -11.04 11.00
N MET A 16 -16.13 -10.75 12.14
CA MET A 16 -16.45 -9.38 12.56
C MET A 16 -15.17 -8.57 12.81
N ILE A 17 -14.21 -9.10 13.59
CA ILE A 17 -12.95 -8.40 13.86
C ILE A 17 -12.14 -8.19 12.58
N GLY A 18 -12.03 -9.21 11.73
CA GLY A 18 -11.31 -9.12 10.45
C GLY A 18 -11.96 -8.11 9.49
N GLY A 19 -13.30 -8.10 9.41
CA GLY A 19 -14.06 -7.15 8.61
C GLY A 19 -13.93 -5.71 9.11
N LEU A 20 -14.06 -5.49 10.42
CA LEU A 20 -13.91 -4.16 11.03
C LEU A 20 -12.48 -3.62 10.86
N PHE A 21 -11.49 -4.47 11.07
CA PHE A 21 -10.09 -4.12 10.89
C PHE A 21 -9.80 -3.74 9.44
N HIS A 22 -10.30 -4.51 8.47
CA HIS A 22 -10.13 -4.21 7.05
C HIS A 22 -10.83 -2.91 6.64
N LEU A 23 -12.03 -2.65 7.16
CA LEU A 23 -12.77 -1.41 6.91
C LEU A 23 -12.00 -0.19 7.45
N PHE A 24 -11.53 -0.26 8.70
CA PHE A 24 -10.75 0.80 9.33
C PHE A 24 -9.45 1.06 8.56
N ASN A 25 -8.73 0.00 8.22
CA ASN A 25 -7.48 0.07 7.46
C ASN A 25 -7.69 0.74 6.09
N HIS A 26 -8.71 0.31 5.35
CA HIS A 26 -9.07 0.89 4.05
C HIS A 26 -9.44 2.38 4.14
N SER A 27 -10.16 2.79 5.19
CA SER A 27 -10.50 4.19 5.43
C SER A 27 -9.27 5.04 5.74
N VAL A 28 -8.41 4.58 6.66
CA VAL A 28 -7.18 5.30 7.03
C VAL A 28 -6.25 5.45 5.83
N PHE A 29 -6.06 4.39 5.03
CA PHE A 29 -5.21 4.46 3.84
C PHE A 29 -5.77 5.40 2.77
N LYS A 30 -7.08 5.37 2.50
CA LYS A 30 -7.69 6.32 1.55
C LYS A 30 -7.52 7.76 2.02
N SER A 31 -7.77 8.03 3.30
CA SER A 31 -7.60 9.38 3.86
C SER A 31 -6.16 9.87 3.76
N LEU A 32 -5.16 9.02 4.08
CA LEU A 32 -3.76 9.37 3.95
C LEU A 32 -3.33 9.61 2.50
N LEU A 33 -3.87 8.85 1.55
CA LEU A 33 -3.55 8.99 0.13
C LEU A 33 -4.10 10.31 -0.43
N PHE A 34 -5.36 10.65 -0.13
CA PHE A 34 -5.93 11.95 -0.48
C PHE A 34 -5.20 13.12 0.20
N LEU A 35 -4.80 12.96 1.46
CA LEU A 35 -4.03 13.96 2.19
C LEU A 35 -2.65 14.19 1.58
N ASN A 36 -1.92 13.12 1.24
CA ASN A 36 -0.61 13.23 0.60
C ASN A 36 -0.74 13.82 -0.81
N SER A 37 -1.75 13.42 -1.59
CA SER A 37 -2.04 14.03 -2.89
C SER A 37 -2.31 15.53 -2.76
N GLY A 38 -3.13 15.94 -1.78
CA GLY A 38 -3.43 17.35 -1.51
C GLY A 38 -2.23 18.14 -0.98
N ALA A 39 -1.39 17.54 -0.14
CA ALA A 39 -0.16 18.16 0.36
C ALA A 39 0.86 18.39 -0.76
N VAL A 40 0.95 17.44 -1.70
CA VAL A 40 1.80 17.56 -2.89
C VAL A 40 1.25 18.62 -3.85
N GLU A 41 -0.06 18.67 -4.06
CA GLU A 41 -0.73 19.72 -4.84
C GLU A 41 -0.49 21.11 -4.23
N TYR A 42 -0.63 21.24 -2.89
CA TYR A 42 -0.38 22.48 -2.16
C TYR A 42 1.09 22.93 -2.27
N ALA A 43 2.04 22.00 -2.14
CA ALA A 43 3.48 22.31 -2.21
C ALA A 43 3.96 22.64 -3.64
N THR A 44 3.33 22.08 -4.67
CA THR A 44 3.72 22.31 -6.07
C THR A 44 2.90 23.40 -6.76
N GLY A 45 1.72 23.75 -6.23
CA GLY A 45 0.83 24.78 -6.79
C GLY A 45 0.22 24.41 -8.13
N THR A 46 0.36 23.15 -8.56
CA THR A 46 -0.08 22.67 -9.87
C THR A 46 -0.70 21.29 -9.74
N ARG A 47 -1.88 21.14 -10.37
CA ARG A 47 -2.58 19.85 -10.56
C ARG A 47 -2.06 19.10 -11.78
N ASP A 48 -1.11 19.69 -12.49
CA ASP A 48 -0.58 19.20 -13.74
C ASP A 48 0.65 18.33 -13.50
N LEU A 49 0.44 17.02 -13.61
CA LEU A 49 1.48 16.00 -13.53
C LEU A 49 2.65 16.27 -14.50
N ARG A 50 2.40 17.02 -15.60
CA ARG A 50 3.41 17.41 -16.60
C ARG A 50 4.47 18.35 -16.00
N LYS A 51 4.05 19.33 -15.18
CA LYS A 51 4.96 20.30 -14.53
C LYS A 51 5.69 19.71 -13.33
N MET A 52 5.16 18.64 -12.74
CA MET A 52 5.82 17.91 -11.65
C MET A 52 6.92 16.96 -12.15
N GLY A 53 6.90 16.61 -13.44
CA GLY A 53 7.85 15.68 -14.08
C GLY A 53 9.29 16.18 -14.15
N GLU A 54 9.55 17.49 -14.05
CA GLU A 54 10.92 18.03 -14.07
C GLU A 54 11.74 17.59 -12.84
N LYS A 55 11.07 17.23 -11.73
CA LYS A 55 11.71 16.71 -10.51
C LYS A 55 11.80 15.18 -10.47
N ARG A 56 11.86 14.51 -11.62
CA ARG A 56 11.96 13.04 -11.77
C ARG A 56 12.98 12.39 -10.81
N MET A 57 14.19 12.94 -10.73
CA MET A 57 15.26 12.43 -9.86
C MET A 57 14.88 12.45 -8.37
N ILE A 58 14.18 13.51 -7.93
CA ILE A 58 13.73 13.66 -6.54
C ILE A 58 12.67 12.62 -6.21
N ILE A 59 11.77 12.33 -7.15
CA ILE A 59 10.70 11.35 -6.96
C ILE A 59 11.28 9.92 -6.85
N TYR A 60 12.28 9.56 -7.67
CA TYR A 60 12.98 8.28 -7.54
C TYR A 60 13.72 8.16 -6.20
N LEU A 61 14.40 9.23 -5.77
CA LEU A 61 15.07 9.28 -4.46
C LEU A 61 14.09 9.14 -3.29
N LEU A 62 12.93 9.80 -3.37
CA LEU A 62 11.87 9.67 -2.36
C LEU A 62 11.33 8.24 -2.30
N CYS A 63 11.11 7.58 -3.44
CA CYS A 63 10.69 6.17 -3.46
C CYS A 63 11.73 5.25 -2.80
N LEU A 64 13.01 5.48 -3.08
CA LEU A 64 14.10 4.73 -2.47
C LEU A 64 14.15 4.95 -0.95
N MET A 65 14.02 6.20 -0.49
CA MET A 65 13.94 6.50 0.94
C MET A 65 12.74 5.83 1.61
N LEU A 66 11.57 5.82 0.96
CA LEU A 66 10.36 5.21 1.48
C LEU A 66 10.51 3.68 1.60
N PHE A 67 11.14 3.05 0.60
CA PHE A 67 11.49 1.64 0.64
C PHE A 67 12.46 1.32 1.78
N CYS A 68 13.54 2.09 1.91
CA CYS A 68 14.50 1.94 3.01
C CYS A 68 13.85 2.15 4.38
N CYS A 69 12.91 3.09 4.50
CA CYS A 69 12.13 3.31 5.72
C CYS A 69 11.27 2.09 6.09
N GLY A 70 10.61 1.48 5.09
CA GLY A 70 9.85 0.24 5.27
C GLY A 70 10.73 -0.91 5.77
N ILE A 71 11.87 -1.16 5.11
CA ILE A 71 12.85 -2.18 5.51
C ILE A 71 13.39 -1.91 6.92
N TYR A 72 13.74 -0.66 7.22
CA TYR A 72 14.21 -0.27 8.54
C TYR A 72 13.17 -0.52 9.64
N CYS A 73 11.88 -0.24 9.36
CA CYS A 73 10.79 -0.52 10.29
C CYS A 73 10.68 -2.03 10.59
N ILE A 74 10.79 -2.88 9.55
CA ILE A 74 10.77 -4.34 9.66
C ILE A 74 11.91 -4.84 10.55
N LEU A 75 13.14 -4.33 10.33
CA LEU A 75 14.33 -4.79 11.05
C LEU A 75 14.40 -4.31 12.50
N ARG A 76 13.95 -3.08 12.78
CA ARG A 76 14.16 -2.46 14.10
C ARG A 76 12.99 -2.66 15.07
N LYS A 77 11.76 -2.81 14.59
CA LYS A 77 10.59 -2.93 15.47
C LYS A 77 10.40 -4.38 15.91
N ARG A 78 10.15 -4.58 17.20
CA ARG A 78 9.87 -5.90 17.81
C ARG A 78 8.38 -6.24 17.90
N ASN A 79 7.52 -5.24 17.68
CA ASN A 79 6.07 -5.42 17.73
C ASN A 79 5.56 -5.87 16.36
N ILE A 80 4.84 -7.01 16.32
CA ILE A 80 4.36 -7.65 15.08
C ILE A 80 3.54 -6.67 14.23
N ILE A 81 2.68 -5.85 14.83
CA ILE A 81 1.85 -4.89 14.10
C ILE A 81 2.72 -3.81 13.41
N LYS A 82 3.78 -3.35 14.09
CA LYS A 82 4.72 -2.38 13.50
C LYS A 82 5.52 -2.99 12.35
N ILE A 83 5.83 -4.28 12.42
CA ILE A 83 6.49 -5.00 11.32
C ILE A 83 5.56 -5.13 10.12
N ILE A 84 4.29 -5.49 10.33
CA ILE A 84 3.28 -5.54 9.25
C ILE A 84 3.16 -4.18 8.56
N LEU A 85 3.12 -3.08 9.32
CA LEU A 85 3.12 -1.73 8.75
C LEU A 85 4.39 -1.43 7.94
N GLY A 86 5.56 -1.91 8.39
CA GLY A 86 6.81 -1.80 7.62
C GLY A 86 6.76 -2.54 6.28
N ILE A 87 6.15 -3.73 6.24
CA ILE A 87 5.94 -4.50 5.00
C ILE A 87 5.02 -3.74 4.05
N ILE A 88 3.91 -3.17 4.55
CA ILE A 88 2.97 -2.39 3.74
C ILE A 88 3.66 -1.16 3.12
N ILE A 89 4.47 -0.43 3.89
CA ILE A 89 5.20 0.74 3.39
C ILE A 89 6.20 0.35 2.30
N ALA A 90 6.92 -0.76 2.48
CA ALA A 90 7.85 -1.27 1.48
C ALA A 90 7.13 -1.69 0.18
N GLU A 91 5.98 -2.35 0.30
CA GLU A 91 5.16 -2.74 -0.86
C GLU A 91 4.66 -1.53 -1.65
N TYR A 92 4.16 -0.50 -0.97
CA TYR A 92 3.75 0.75 -1.63
C TYR A 92 4.91 1.46 -2.32
N ALA A 93 6.12 1.44 -1.74
CA ALA A 93 7.30 2.03 -2.38
C ALA A 93 7.67 1.31 -3.68
N VAL A 94 7.58 -0.03 -3.70
CA VAL A 94 7.82 -0.83 -4.91
C VAL A 94 6.75 -0.57 -5.96
N ASN A 95 5.47 -0.56 -5.57
CA ASN A 95 4.36 -0.26 -6.48
C ASN A 95 4.51 1.14 -7.11
N LEU A 96 4.88 2.14 -6.31
CA LEU A 96 5.13 3.50 -6.79
C LEU A 96 6.32 3.55 -7.75
N PHE A 97 7.40 2.81 -7.47
CA PHE A 97 8.55 2.71 -8.35
C PHE A 97 8.18 2.15 -9.74
N PHE A 98 7.38 1.09 -9.81
CA PHE A 98 6.91 0.53 -11.08
C PHE A 98 6.05 1.52 -11.88
N ILE A 99 5.15 2.27 -11.21
CA ILE A 99 4.35 3.32 -11.87
C ILE A 99 5.25 4.41 -12.46
N LEU A 100 6.31 4.80 -11.76
CA LEU A 100 7.23 5.85 -12.21
C LEU A 100 8.11 5.40 -13.39
N VAL A 101 8.50 4.12 -13.44
CA VAL A 101 9.21 3.55 -14.60
C VAL A 101 8.31 3.53 -15.84
N ALA A 102 7.01 3.26 -15.66
CA ALA A 102 6.02 3.27 -16.75
C ALA A 102 5.77 4.65 -17.34
N TYR A 103 6.01 5.71 -16.56
CA TYR A 103 5.65 7.07 -16.92
C TYR A 103 6.49 7.62 -18.08
N ARG A 104 5.83 7.97 -19.18
CA ARG A 104 6.43 8.61 -20.37
C ARG A 104 6.11 10.10 -20.38
N MET A 105 7.10 10.94 -20.73
CA MET A 105 6.85 12.37 -20.90
C MET A 105 5.86 12.59 -22.06
N GLU A 106 4.85 13.43 -21.83
CA GLU A 106 3.71 13.64 -22.73
C GLU A 106 2.83 12.41 -22.99
N GLY A 107 2.97 11.34 -22.19
CA GLY A 107 2.13 10.16 -22.26
C GLY A 107 0.70 10.44 -21.81
N ARG A 108 -0.28 10.22 -22.70
CA ARG A 108 -1.71 10.19 -22.36
C ARG A 108 -2.09 8.86 -21.69
N SER A 109 -3.19 8.88 -20.93
CA SER A 109 -3.75 7.67 -20.30
C SER A 109 -4.01 6.58 -21.35
N PRO A 110 -3.64 5.31 -21.10
CA PRO A 110 -3.82 4.21 -22.05
C PRO A 110 -5.28 3.73 -22.07
N ILE A 111 -6.19 4.62 -22.48
CA ILE A 111 -7.61 4.35 -22.69
C ILE A 111 -7.91 4.62 -24.16
N LEU A 112 -8.36 3.59 -24.87
CA LEU A 112 -8.75 3.72 -26.26
C LEU A 112 -10.09 4.48 -26.33
N SER A 113 -10.07 5.71 -26.83
CA SER A 113 -11.27 6.44 -27.21
C SER A 113 -11.31 6.60 -28.73
N SER A 114 -12.49 6.45 -29.33
CA SER A 114 -12.70 6.40 -30.79
C SER A 114 -12.30 7.69 -31.52
N GLU A 115 -12.01 8.78 -30.80
CA GLU A 115 -11.76 10.13 -31.33
C GLU A 115 -10.30 10.59 -31.13
N VAL A 116 -9.42 9.77 -30.55
CA VAL A 116 -8.05 10.19 -30.18
C VAL A 116 -7.02 9.42 -31.00
N GLU A 117 -6.21 10.15 -31.77
CA GLU A 117 -5.05 9.59 -32.45
C GLU A 117 -4.11 8.89 -31.45
N ILE A 118 -3.58 7.74 -31.84
CA ILE A 118 -2.66 6.88 -31.05
C ILE A 118 -1.27 7.55 -31.01
N VAL A 119 -1.18 8.76 -30.46
CA VAL A 119 0.07 9.48 -30.32
C VAL A 119 0.38 9.59 -28.83
N ASN A 120 1.46 8.89 -28.45
CA ASN A 120 2.12 9.00 -27.16
C ASN A 120 1.25 8.57 -25.95
N MET A 121 1.02 7.26 -25.78
CA MET A 121 0.40 6.68 -24.58
C MET A 121 1.45 6.23 -23.56
N VAL A 122 1.09 6.25 -22.27
CA VAL A 122 1.87 5.63 -21.18
C VAL A 122 1.83 4.11 -21.33
N ASP A 123 2.90 3.40 -20.93
CA ASP A 123 2.94 1.95 -21.00
C ASP A 123 1.87 1.31 -20.08
N PRO A 124 0.91 0.53 -20.62
CA PRO A 124 -0.11 -0.14 -19.82
C PRO A 124 0.43 -1.34 -19.03
N LEU A 125 1.61 -1.89 -19.37
CA LEU A 125 2.13 -3.10 -18.74
C LEU A 125 2.41 -2.92 -17.24
N PRO A 126 3.13 -1.87 -16.78
CA PRO A 126 3.37 -1.72 -15.35
C PRO A 126 2.10 -1.32 -14.58
N GLN A 127 1.11 -0.68 -15.22
CA GLN A 127 -0.18 -0.40 -14.60
C GLN A 127 -0.94 -1.69 -14.28
N ALA A 128 -1.00 -2.63 -15.22
CA ALA A 128 -1.60 -3.94 -14.99
C ALA A 128 -0.84 -4.71 -13.90
N LEU A 129 0.50 -4.69 -13.93
CA LEU A 129 1.35 -5.34 -12.93
C LEU A 129 1.07 -4.80 -11.51
N VAL A 130 1.03 -3.48 -11.34
CA VAL A 130 0.80 -2.86 -10.03
C VAL A 130 -0.61 -3.13 -9.52
N LEU A 131 -1.63 -3.18 -10.39
CA LEU A 131 -2.97 -3.56 -9.99
C LEU A 131 -3.00 -4.98 -9.39
N THR A 132 -2.29 -5.93 -10.01
CA THR A 132 -2.18 -7.29 -9.46
C THR A 132 -1.40 -7.32 -8.15
N ALA A 133 -0.31 -6.55 -8.04
CA ALA A 133 0.49 -6.47 -6.83
C ALA A 133 -0.33 -5.94 -5.64
N ILE A 134 -1.17 -4.91 -5.84
CA ILE A 134 -2.06 -4.36 -4.81
C ILE A 134 -3.05 -5.43 -4.28
N VAL A 135 -3.61 -6.26 -5.17
CA VAL A 135 -4.55 -7.31 -4.76
C VAL A 135 -3.84 -8.38 -3.91
N ILE A 136 -2.65 -8.78 -4.31
CA ILE A 136 -1.80 -9.73 -3.57
C ILE A 136 -1.39 -9.14 -2.21
N GLY A 137 -1.01 -7.86 -2.18
CA GLY A 137 -0.68 -7.12 -0.97
C GLY A 137 -1.80 -7.08 0.06
N LEU A 138 -3.02 -6.80 -0.40
CA LEU A 138 -4.21 -6.82 0.47
C LEU A 138 -4.48 -8.23 1.02
N ALA A 139 -4.35 -9.28 0.20
CA ALA A 139 -4.55 -10.66 0.64
C ALA A 139 -3.51 -11.10 1.67
N THR A 140 -2.23 -10.84 1.41
CA THR A 140 -1.12 -11.17 2.31
C THR A 140 -1.16 -10.36 3.61
N THR A 141 -1.49 -9.07 3.54
CA THR A 141 -1.69 -8.23 4.73
C THR A 141 -2.82 -8.74 5.60
N ALA A 142 -3.96 -9.13 5.00
CA ALA A 142 -5.07 -9.71 5.76
C ALA A 142 -4.65 -11.01 6.48
N LEU A 143 -3.88 -11.87 5.79
CA LEU A 143 -3.32 -13.08 6.38
C LEU A 143 -2.36 -12.76 7.55
N LEU A 144 -1.44 -11.82 7.38
CA LEU A 144 -0.47 -11.42 8.40
C LEU A 144 -1.15 -10.86 9.65
N VAL A 145 -2.20 -10.05 9.48
CA VAL A 145 -2.97 -9.52 10.61
C VAL A 145 -3.78 -10.61 11.28
N ALA A 146 -4.40 -11.51 10.53
CA ALA A 146 -5.11 -12.67 11.10
C ALA A 146 -4.16 -13.55 11.94
N LEU A 147 -2.93 -13.78 11.45
CA LEU A 147 -1.89 -14.48 12.20
C LEU A 147 -1.44 -13.69 13.43
N ALA A 148 -1.26 -12.37 13.33
CA ALA A 148 -0.91 -11.53 14.47
C ALA A 148 -1.97 -11.59 15.58
N MET A 149 -3.25 -11.58 15.21
CA MET A 149 -4.36 -11.75 16.15
C MET A 149 -4.37 -13.14 16.78
N ARG A 150 -4.20 -14.21 15.99
CA ARG A 150 -4.06 -15.60 16.49
C ARG A 150 -2.91 -15.75 17.48
N ILE A 151 -1.78 -15.10 17.21
CA ILE A 151 -0.61 -15.11 18.10
C ILE A 151 -0.93 -14.36 19.40
N TYR A 152 -1.63 -13.23 19.32
CA TYR A 152 -2.05 -12.47 20.48
C TYR A 152 -3.04 -13.24 21.36
N GLU A 153 -4.01 -13.94 20.78
CA GLU A 153 -4.93 -14.80 21.53
C GLU A 153 -4.20 -15.91 22.28
N LYS A 154 -3.13 -16.47 21.70
CA LYS A 154 -2.36 -17.57 22.30
C LYS A 154 -1.35 -17.11 23.36
N TYR A 155 -0.67 -15.98 23.14
CA TYR A 155 0.47 -15.54 23.96
C TYR A 155 0.22 -14.23 24.72
N GLY A 156 -0.92 -13.56 24.49
CA GLY A 156 -1.30 -12.31 25.15
C GLY A 156 -0.41 -11.10 24.81
N THR A 157 0.47 -11.21 23.80
CA THR A 157 1.42 -10.15 23.47
C THR A 157 1.71 -10.06 21.98
N PHE A 158 1.98 -8.84 21.52
CA PHE A 158 2.44 -8.55 20.16
C PHE A 158 3.98 -8.42 20.08
N ASP A 159 4.70 -8.63 21.19
CA ASP A 159 6.17 -8.57 21.21
C ASP A 159 6.77 -9.94 20.88
N ILE A 160 7.54 -9.98 19.81
CA ILE A 160 8.19 -11.20 19.31
C ILE A 160 9.19 -11.77 20.31
N THR A 161 9.81 -10.90 21.12
CA THR A 161 10.81 -11.31 22.13
C THR A 161 10.15 -12.14 23.22
N LYS A 162 9.03 -11.64 23.77
CA LYS A 162 8.24 -12.36 24.78
C LYS A 162 7.64 -13.65 24.25
N ILE A 163 7.19 -13.69 22.99
CA ILE A 163 6.68 -14.92 22.38
C ILE A 163 7.76 -15.99 22.32
N LYS A 164 9.03 -15.60 22.11
CA LYS A 164 10.16 -16.54 22.05
C LYS A 164 10.50 -17.11 23.43
N GLU A 165 10.35 -16.32 24.49
CA GLU A 165 10.55 -16.74 25.88
C GLU A 165 9.45 -17.69 26.38
N LEU A 166 8.19 -17.50 25.94
CA LEU A 166 7.05 -18.37 26.26
C LEU A 166 7.02 -19.70 25.47
N ARG A 167 8.02 -19.94 24.60
CA ARG A 167 8.20 -21.21 23.87
C ARG A 167 9.24 -22.14 24.52
N GLY A 168 9.79 -21.76 25.68
CA GLY A 168 10.52 -22.67 26.58
C GLY A 168 9.57 -23.49 27.42
#